data_AF-A0A561CGW7-F1
#
_entry.id   AF-A0A561CGW7-F1
#
_cell.length_a   1.000
_cell.length_b   1.000
_cell.length_c   1.000
_cell.angle_alpha   90.00
_cell.angle_beta   90.00
_cell.angle_gamma   90.00
#
_symmetry.space_group_name_H-M   'P 1'
#
loop_
_entity.id
_entity.type
_entity.pdbx_description
1 polymer ?
#
loop_
_entity_poly.entity_id
_entity_poly.type
_entity_poly.pdbx_seq_one_letter_code
_entity_poly.pdbx_strand_id
1 'polypeptide(L)'
;MFKKGLAIFVAMFVLLSGFLVAKPVAAASVTKYVTATALNVRTGPGTTYQIVTTIKQNQAVSVSQTKGSWDQVTVAGKTGWASNQYLTTKNLADRLMTVGSNKQLILVTANGYNTSNAEIRTFERNSLGKWVPVLTTTGHIGKYGFATAASMQEGGKKSPIGKYSIGTAFGRYGNPGTKMPYRKITSDDVWVDDPTSKLYNTWQSRSKTQGQWKSAEDMNIAAYTYGFVINYNTQRTPYKGSAIFFHIGSGYTLGCTSTTQTNVVNILKWLNPNKNPVIIQTPIQELNKY
;
A
#
# COMPACT_ATOMS: atom_id res chain seq x y z
N MET A 1 -83.54 -12.30 39.01
CA MET A 1 -82.72 -11.07 38.82
C MET A 1 -81.36 -11.49 38.26
N PHE A 2 -80.96 -10.92 37.12
CA PHE A 2 -79.62 -10.95 36.47
C PHE A 2 -79.03 -12.33 36.08
N LYS A 3 -79.24 -12.78 34.84
CA LYS A 3 -78.30 -12.71 33.69
C LYS A 3 -76.89 -13.26 33.96
N LYS A 4 -76.48 -14.27 33.16
CA LYS A 4 -75.20 -14.31 32.44
C LYS A 4 -75.25 -15.37 31.33
N GLY A 5 -75.21 -14.90 30.09
CA GLY A 5 -75.19 -15.73 28.89
C GLY A 5 -73.79 -16.29 28.64
N LEU A 6 -73.75 -17.51 28.12
CA LEU A 6 -72.55 -18.21 27.71
C LEU A 6 -72.30 -17.93 26.22
N ALA A 7 -71.28 -17.12 25.91
CA ALA A 7 -70.85 -16.88 24.54
C ALA A 7 -69.84 -17.98 24.15
N ILE A 8 -70.19 -18.79 23.15
CA ILE A 8 -69.31 -19.80 22.55
C ILE A 8 -68.45 -19.09 21.50
N PHE A 9 -67.14 -18.99 21.77
CA PHE A 9 -66.14 -18.52 20.81
C PHE A 9 -65.66 -19.72 19.98
N VAL A 10 -66.10 -19.78 18.71
CA VAL A 10 -65.52 -20.71 17.72
C VAL A 10 -64.25 -20.07 17.17
N ALA A 11 -63.09 -20.56 17.60
CA ALA A 11 -61.80 -20.14 17.07
C ALA A 11 -61.55 -20.84 15.72
N MET A 12 -61.73 -20.11 14.61
CA MET A 12 -61.27 -20.53 13.28
C MET A 12 -59.75 -20.37 13.21
N PHE A 13 -59.01 -21.48 13.28
CA PHE A 13 -57.59 -21.52 12.97
C PHE A 13 -57.39 -21.44 11.45
N VAL A 14 -57.13 -20.25 10.92
CA VAL A 14 -56.63 -20.07 9.56
C VAL A 14 -55.13 -20.39 9.59
N LEU A 15 -54.75 -21.57 9.11
CA LEU A 15 -53.36 -21.95 8.87
C LEU A 15 -52.82 -21.10 7.71
N LEU A 16 -52.25 -19.95 8.04
CA LEU A 16 -51.46 -19.15 7.10
C LEU A 16 -50.13 -19.88 6.89
N SER A 17 -50.06 -20.70 5.84
CA SER A 17 -48.81 -21.31 5.38
C SER A 17 -47.85 -20.20 4.94
N GLY A 18 -46.95 -19.80 5.84
CA GLY A 18 -45.88 -18.87 5.54
C GLY A 18 -44.93 -19.48 4.52
N PHE A 19 -45.09 -19.11 3.25
CA PHE A 19 -44.05 -19.30 2.24
C PHE A 19 -42.83 -18.47 2.67
N LEU A 20 -41.81 -19.15 3.19
CA LEU A 20 -40.48 -18.59 3.36
C LEU A 20 -39.94 -18.23 1.96
N VAL A 21 -40.09 -16.98 1.55
CA VAL A 21 -39.38 -16.44 0.39
C VAL A 21 -37.91 -16.35 0.78
N ALA A 22 -37.11 -17.31 0.34
CA ALA A 22 -35.66 -17.26 0.50
C ALA A 22 -35.14 -15.98 -0.17
N LYS A 23 -34.49 -15.10 0.61
CA LYS A 23 -33.76 -13.96 0.05
C LYS A 23 -32.76 -14.50 -0.99
N PRO A 24 -32.71 -13.95 -2.22
CA PRO A 24 -31.76 -14.42 -3.20
C PRO A 24 -30.35 -14.24 -2.65
N VAL A 25 -29.62 -15.35 -2.53
CA VAL A 25 -28.19 -15.31 -2.20
C VAL A 25 -27.51 -14.58 -3.34
N ALA A 26 -26.92 -13.42 -3.05
CA ALA A 26 -26.13 -12.69 -4.03
C ALA A 26 -25.06 -13.64 -4.60
N ALA A 27 -25.01 -13.77 -5.93
CA ALA A 27 -24.00 -14.59 -6.58
C ALA A 27 -22.61 -14.15 -6.10
N ALA A 28 -21.80 -15.11 -5.64
CA ALA A 28 -20.47 -14.82 -5.13
C ALA A 28 -19.63 -14.14 -6.22
N SER A 29 -19.11 -12.95 -5.94
CA SER A 29 -18.22 -12.27 -6.88
C SER A 29 -16.76 -12.65 -6.65
N VAL A 30 -15.99 -12.65 -7.74
CA VAL A 30 -14.55 -12.95 -7.73
C VAL A 30 -13.77 -11.69 -8.02
N THR A 31 -12.80 -11.34 -7.17
CA THR A 31 -11.88 -10.25 -7.47
C THR A 31 -10.91 -10.65 -8.57
N LYS A 32 -10.84 -9.86 -9.63
CA LYS A 32 -9.80 -9.94 -10.67
C LYS A 32 -9.05 -8.60 -10.79
N TYR A 33 -7.92 -8.62 -11.46
CA TYR A 33 -7.02 -7.48 -11.66
C TYR A 33 -6.76 -7.28 -13.14
N VAL A 34 -6.69 -6.02 -13.55
CA VAL A 34 -6.49 -5.63 -14.95
C VAL A 34 -5.02 -5.83 -15.35
N THR A 35 -4.76 -6.46 -16.49
CA THR A 35 -3.41 -6.64 -17.05
C THR A 35 -3.05 -5.61 -18.11
N ALA A 36 -4.04 -5.04 -18.81
CA ALA A 36 -3.86 -3.99 -19.80
C ALA A 36 -3.59 -2.61 -19.15
N THR A 37 -2.88 -1.72 -19.86
CA THR A 37 -2.62 -0.34 -19.40
C THR A 37 -3.92 0.44 -19.20
N ALA A 38 -4.86 0.25 -20.12
CA ALA A 38 -6.23 0.76 -20.06
C ALA A 38 -7.18 -0.31 -20.64
N LEU A 39 -8.27 -0.60 -19.93
CA LEU A 39 -9.29 -1.56 -20.35
C LEU A 39 -10.67 -0.91 -20.32
N ASN A 40 -11.40 -1.00 -21.43
CA ASN A 40 -12.75 -0.45 -21.53
C ASN A 40 -13.76 -1.40 -20.88
N VAL A 41 -14.62 -0.82 -20.05
CA VAL A 41 -15.83 -1.44 -19.50
C VAL A 41 -17.01 -0.95 -20.33
N ARG A 42 -17.78 -1.86 -20.91
CA ARG A 42 -18.82 -1.57 -21.89
C ARG A 42 -20.21 -1.93 -21.39
N THR A 43 -21.26 -1.39 -22.01
CA THR A 43 -22.66 -1.69 -21.62
C THR A 43 -23.07 -3.14 -21.90
N GLY A 44 -22.37 -3.84 -22.79
CA GLY A 44 -22.61 -5.25 -23.12
C GLY A 44 -21.34 -6.01 -23.53
N PRO A 45 -21.44 -7.34 -23.65
CA PRO A 45 -20.31 -8.25 -23.87
C PRO A 45 -19.87 -8.25 -25.35
N GLY A 46 -19.26 -7.15 -25.80
CA GLY A 46 -18.78 -6.98 -27.16
C GLY A 46 -18.12 -5.62 -27.39
N THR A 47 -17.31 -5.51 -28.43
CA THR A 47 -16.58 -4.27 -28.76
C THR A 47 -17.48 -3.19 -29.37
N THR A 48 -18.66 -3.55 -29.87
CA THR A 48 -19.65 -2.63 -30.46
C THR A 48 -20.50 -1.90 -29.43
N TYR A 49 -20.49 -2.36 -28.18
CA TYR A 49 -21.23 -1.73 -27.09
C TYR A 49 -20.55 -0.45 -26.59
N GLN A 50 -21.36 0.51 -26.13
CA GLN A 50 -20.89 1.80 -25.63
C GLN A 50 -19.99 1.64 -24.39
N ILE A 51 -19.00 2.53 -24.25
CA ILE A 51 -18.07 2.53 -23.11
C ILE A 51 -18.74 3.20 -21.91
N VAL A 52 -18.77 2.50 -20.77
CA VAL A 52 -19.24 3.00 -19.47
C VAL A 52 -18.12 3.72 -18.72
N THR A 53 -16.92 3.13 -18.74
CA THR A 53 -15.72 3.66 -18.10
C THR A 53 -14.48 2.95 -18.62
N THR A 54 -13.30 3.46 -18.29
CA THR A 54 -12.02 2.78 -18.49
C THR A 54 -11.38 2.47 -17.13
N ILE A 55 -10.79 1.29 -17.00
CA ILE A 55 -10.06 0.84 -15.80
C ILE A 55 -8.57 0.70 -16.10
N LYS A 56 -7.74 1.03 -15.13
CA LYS A 56 -6.28 1.07 -15.27
C LYS A 56 -5.65 -0.27 -14.93
N GLN A 57 -4.43 -0.49 -15.40
CA GLN A 57 -3.63 -1.66 -15.03
C GLN A 57 -3.55 -1.85 -13.51
N ASN A 58 -3.59 -3.12 -13.08
CA ASN A 58 -3.53 -3.58 -11.69
C ASN A 58 -4.71 -3.12 -10.81
N GLN A 59 -5.68 -2.40 -11.36
CA GLN A 59 -6.91 -2.06 -10.65
C GLN A 59 -7.72 -3.34 -10.39
N ALA A 60 -8.23 -3.46 -9.17
CA ALA A 60 -9.11 -4.55 -8.78
C ALA A 60 -10.53 -4.31 -9.31
N VAL A 61 -11.18 -5.36 -9.79
CA VAL A 61 -12.57 -5.38 -10.20
C VAL A 61 -13.30 -6.58 -9.59
N SER A 62 -14.58 -6.41 -9.29
CA SER A 62 -15.46 -7.49 -8.84
C SER A 62 -16.14 -8.12 -10.05
N VAL A 63 -15.92 -9.41 -10.29
CA VAL A 63 -16.54 -10.17 -11.39
C VAL A 63 -17.73 -10.97 -10.86
N SER A 64 -18.93 -10.73 -11.38
CA SER A 64 -20.17 -11.40 -10.97
C SER A 64 -20.66 -12.45 -11.98
N GLN A 65 -20.27 -12.31 -13.25
CA GLN A 65 -20.75 -13.16 -14.33
C GLN A 65 -19.74 -13.22 -15.48
N THR A 66 -19.71 -14.34 -16.20
CA THR A 66 -18.96 -14.50 -17.45
C THR A 66 -19.90 -14.89 -18.58
N LYS A 67 -19.77 -14.25 -19.74
CA LYS A 67 -20.47 -14.58 -20.99
C LYS A 67 -19.46 -14.63 -22.14
N GLY A 68 -19.05 -15.84 -22.50
CA GLY A 68 -17.97 -16.04 -23.48
C GLY A 68 -16.67 -15.38 -23.02
N SER A 69 -16.04 -14.58 -23.89
CA SER A 69 -14.78 -13.86 -23.62
C SER A 69 -14.95 -12.55 -22.84
N TRP A 70 -16.09 -12.37 -22.16
CA TRP A 70 -16.43 -11.15 -21.44
C TRP A 70 -16.85 -11.47 -20.01
N ASP A 71 -16.29 -10.72 -19.06
CA ASP A 71 -16.68 -10.73 -17.67
C ASP A 71 -17.50 -9.47 -17.36
N GLN A 72 -18.62 -9.63 -16.64
CA GLN A 72 -19.33 -8.52 -16.04
C GLN A 72 -18.55 -8.08 -14.80
N VAL A 73 -18.03 -6.85 -14.86
CA VAL A 73 -17.18 -6.24 -13.85
C VAL A 73 -17.90 -5.11 -13.15
N THR A 74 -17.67 -4.98 -11.85
CA THR A 74 -18.06 -3.80 -11.06
C THR A 74 -16.82 -3.15 -10.47
N VAL A 75 -16.72 -1.83 -10.65
CA VAL A 75 -15.57 -1.01 -10.23
C VAL A 75 -16.03 0.41 -9.92
N ALA A 76 -15.66 0.94 -8.75
CA ALA A 76 -16.06 2.28 -8.30
C ALA A 76 -17.57 2.58 -8.48
N GLY A 77 -18.42 1.60 -8.15
CA GLY A 77 -19.88 1.70 -8.26
C GLY A 77 -20.45 1.58 -9.68
N LYS A 78 -19.62 1.44 -10.72
CA LYS A 78 -20.05 1.23 -12.10
C LYS A 78 -19.97 -0.24 -12.48
N THR A 79 -21.02 -0.74 -13.14
CA THR A 79 -21.10 -2.12 -13.65
C THR A 79 -21.14 -2.13 -15.18
N GLY A 80 -20.43 -3.06 -15.80
CA GLY A 80 -20.44 -3.29 -17.24
C GLY A 80 -19.62 -4.52 -17.61
N TRP A 81 -19.23 -4.65 -18.87
CA TRP A 81 -18.54 -5.83 -19.41
C TRP A 81 -17.13 -5.48 -19.88
N ALA A 82 -16.15 -6.27 -19.47
CA ALA A 82 -14.76 -6.15 -19.90
C ALA A 82 -14.25 -7.47 -20.47
N SER A 83 -13.34 -7.40 -21.44
CA SER A 83 -12.78 -8.62 -22.04
C SER A 83 -11.92 -9.37 -21.01
N ASN A 84 -12.25 -10.63 -20.77
CA ASN A 84 -11.64 -11.42 -19.69
C ASN A 84 -10.19 -11.83 -19.97
N GLN A 85 -9.73 -11.74 -21.22
CA GLN A 85 -8.31 -11.91 -21.58
C GLN A 85 -7.38 -10.90 -20.88
N TYR A 86 -7.92 -9.76 -20.45
CA TYR A 86 -7.20 -8.71 -19.75
C TYR A 86 -7.44 -8.70 -18.24
N LEU A 87 -8.03 -9.77 -17.71
CA LEU A 87 -8.32 -9.93 -16.29
C LEU A 87 -7.61 -11.17 -15.75
N THR A 88 -7.08 -11.06 -14.55
CA THR A 88 -6.42 -12.18 -13.86
C THR A 88 -6.76 -12.20 -12.39
N THR A 89 -6.71 -13.37 -11.76
CA THR A 89 -6.85 -13.50 -10.30
C THR A 89 -5.56 -13.17 -9.55
N LYS A 90 -4.44 -12.98 -10.26
CA LYS A 90 -3.12 -12.66 -9.68
C LYS A 90 -2.90 -11.15 -9.61
N ASN A 91 -2.77 -10.60 -8.41
CA ASN A 91 -2.37 -9.21 -8.21
C ASN A 91 -0.85 -9.03 -8.44
N LEU A 92 -0.36 -7.81 -8.24
CA LEU A 92 1.05 -7.49 -8.43
C LEU A 92 1.96 -8.27 -7.47
N ALA A 93 1.61 -8.35 -6.19
CA ALA A 93 2.42 -9.01 -5.19
C ALA A 93 2.52 -10.53 -5.44
N ASP A 94 1.50 -11.15 -6.03
CA ASP A 94 1.53 -12.56 -6.43
C ASP A 94 2.56 -12.87 -7.53
N ARG A 95 3.07 -11.85 -8.22
CA ARG A 95 4.05 -11.99 -9.32
C ARG A 95 5.48 -11.74 -8.86
N LEU A 96 5.69 -11.30 -7.63
CA LEU A 96 7.01 -11.01 -7.09
C LEU A 96 7.63 -12.29 -6.54
N MET A 97 8.77 -12.71 -7.08
CA MET A 97 9.44 -13.98 -6.73
C MET A 97 10.31 -13.87 -5.47
N THR A 98 10.74 -12.66 -5.12
CA THR A 98 11.71 -12.36 -4.06
C THR A 98 11.07 -12.02 -2.72
N VAL A 99 9.73 -11.94 -2.63
CA VAL A 99 8.99 -11.64 -1.38
C VAL A 99 8.75 -12.87 -0.50
N GLY A 100 9.36 -14.02 -0.84
CA GLY A 100 9.56 -15.21 0.01
C GLY A 100 8.55 -15.41 1.14
N SER A 101 9.05 -15.47 2.38
CA SER A 101 8.26 -15.63 3.61
C SER A 101 7.66 -14.33 4.16
N ASN A 102 7.90 -13.19 3.49
CA ASN A 102 7.34 -11.90 3.93
C ASN A 102 5.81 -11.97 3.91
N LYS A 103 5.17 -11.41 4.94
CA LYS A 103 3.71 -11.34 5.06
C LYS A 103 3.16 -9.93 4.93
N GLN A 104 4.02 -8.91 4.88
CA GLN A 104 3.65 -7.52 4.60
C GLN A 104 4.60 -6.94 3.55
N LEU A 105 4.04 -6.33 2.52
CA LEU A 105 4.77 -5.70 1.43
C LEU A 105 4.28 -4.26 1.24
N ILE A 106 5.21 -3.32 1.18
CA ILE A 106 5.00 -1.99 0.60
C ILE A 106 5.66 -1.99 -0.77
N LEU A 107 4.88 -1.71 -1.82
CA LEU A 107 5.38 -1.60 -3.18
C LEU A 107 5.27 -0.14 -3.63
N VAL A 108 6.42 0.50 -3.86
CA VAL A 108 6.54 1.87 -4.36
C VAL A 108 7.00 1.80 -5.81
N THR A 109 6.13 2.21 -6.72
CA THR A 109 6.40 2.15 -8.16
C THR A 109 6.29 3.50 -8.82
N ALA A 110 7.14 3.76 -9.81
CA ALA A 110 7.11 4.96 -10.63
C ALA A 110 7.08 4.60 -12.12
N ASN A 111 6.53 5.49 -12.95
CA ASN A 111 6.53 5.32 -14.40
C ASN A 111 7.91 5.69 -14.97
N GLY A 112 8.84 4.74 -14.92
CA GLY A 112 10.23 4.94 -15.34
C GLY A 112 11.14 5.47 -14.23
N TYR A 113 12.37 5.81 -14.62
CA TYR A 113 13.46 6.16 -13.71
C TYR A 113 13.49 7.64 -13.31
N ASN A 114 12.95 8.52 -14.14
CA ASN A 114 13.18 9.98 -14.06
C ASN A 114 11.89 10.74 -13.74
N THR A 115 11.13 10.26 -12.76
CA THR A 115 9.96 10.96 -12.24
C THR A 115 9.95 10.89 -10.73
N SER A 116 9.49 11.96 -10.09
CA SER A 116 9.31 12.00 -8.63
C SER A 116 7.93 11.55 -8.17
N ASN A 117 7.00 11.27 -9.09
CA ASN A 117 5.67 10.77 -8.76
C ASN A 117 5.69 9.25 -8.62
N ALA A 118 5.12 8.75 -7.53
CA ALA A 118 5.05 7.33 -7.25
C ALA A 118 3.64 6.89 -6.87
N GLU A 119 3.36 5.63 -7.13
CA GLU A 119 2.22 4.90 -6.62
C GLU A 119 2.70 3.96 -5.52
N ILE A 120 2.01 3.99 -4.38
CA ILE A 120 2.31 3.19 -3.21
C ILE A 120 1.15 2.22 -3.00
N ARG A 121 1.46 0.92 -3.05
CA ARG A 121 0.51 -0.16 -2.76
C ARG A 121 1.00 -0.95 -1.57
N THR A 122 0.11 -1.31 -0.64
CA THR A 122 0.44 -2.23 0.44
C THR A 122 -0.32 -3.53 0.31
N PHE A 123 0.33 -4.63 0.67
CA PHE A 123 -0.24 -5.97 0.58
C PHE A 123 0.08 -6.77 1.84
N GLU A 124 -0.87 -7.59 2.26
CA GLU A 124 -0.70 -8.51 3.38
C GLU A 124 -1.04 -9.94 2.97
N ARG A 125 -0.21 -10.92 3.38
CA ARG A 125 -0.54 -12.33 3.20
C ARG A 125 -1.59 -12.75 4.24
N ASN A 126 -2.69 -13.32 3.76
CA ASN A 126 -3.67 -13.95 4.64
C ASN A 126 -3.20 -15.33 5.14
N SER A 127 -4.03 -15.99 5.95
CA SER A 127 -3.77 -17.33 6.49
C SER A 127 -3.61 -18.42 5.41
N LEU A 128 -4.16 -18.19 4.21
CA LEU A 128 -4.04 -19.08 3.05
C LEU A 128 -2.80 -18.78 2.20
N GLY A 129 -1.92 -17.87 2.65
CA GLY A 129 -0.70 -17.48 1.95
C GLY A 129 -0.89 -16.57 0.74
N LYS A 130 -2.13 -16.13 0.46
CA LYS A 130 -2.47 -15.25 -0.67
C LYS A 130 -2.21 -13.79 -0.30
N TRP A 131 -1.64 -13.01 -1.22
CA TRP A 131 -1.49 -11.57 -1.05
C TRP A 131 -2.84 -10.88 -1.20
N VAL A 132 -3.21 -10.05 -0.23
CA VAL A 132 -4.42 -9.24 -0.21
C VAL A 132 -4.01 -7.77 -0.26
N PRO A 133 -4.49 -6.97 -1.23
CA PRO A 133 -4.27 -5.53 -1.23
C PRO A 133 -4.89 -4.88 0.01
N VAL A 134 -4.18 -3.93 0.63
CA VAL A 134 -4.62 -3.21 1.83
C VAL A 134 -4.84 -1.72 1.55
N LEU A 135 -3.88 -1.05 0.92
CA LEU A 135 -3.96 0.37 0.56
C LEU A 135 -3.40 0.58 -0.84
N THR A 136 -4.01 1.48 -1.61
CA THR A 136 -3.40 2.09 -2.81
C THR A 136 -3.49 3.59 -2.67
N THR A 137 -2.36 4.29 -2.84
CA THR A 137 -2.29 5.75 -2.79
C THR A 137 -1.18 6.28 -3.70
N THR A 138 -1.20 7.57 -3.96
CA THR A 138 -0.06 8.28 -4.54
C THR A 138 0.94 8.72 -3.48
N GLY A 139 2.15 9.00 -3.91
CA GLY A 139 3.21 9.58 -3.12
C GLY A 139 4.34 10.12 -4.01
N HIS A 140 5.47 10.43 -3.40
CA HIS A 140 6.63 10.96 -4.08
C HIS A 140 7.91 10.25 -3.68
N ILE A 141 8.86 10.24 -4.61
CA ILE A 141 10.23 9.76 -4.41
C ILE A 141 11.22 10.91 -4.65
N GLY A 142 12.52 10.60 -4.72
CA GLY A 142 13.57 11.57 -4.98
C GLY A 142 13.27 12.48 -6.17
N LYS A 143 13.70 13.74 -6.10
CA LYS A 143 13.53 14.77 -7.15
C LYS A 143 13.82 14.25 -8.56
N TYR A 144 14.87 13.45 -8.72
CA TYR A 144 15.29 12.89 -10.00
C TYR A 144 14.86 11.42 -10.19
N GLY A 145 13.89 10.96 -9.39
CA GLY A 145 13.33 9.62 -9.43
C GLY A 145 14.22 8.57 -8.79
N PHE A 146 14.43 7.47 -9.48
CA PHE A 146 15.12 6.29 -8.97
C PHE A 146 16.59 6.23 -9.42
N ALA A 147 17.43 5.60 -8.59
CA ALA A 147 18.82 5.22 -8.88
C ALA A 147 19.06 3.74 -8.58
N THR A 148 19.87 3.09 -9.41
CA THR A 148 20.35 1.73 -9.14
C THR A 148 21.44 1.77 -8.07
N ALA A 149 21.75 0.63 -7.44
CA ALA A 149 22.84 0.56 -6.47
C ALA A 149 24.20 1.06 -7.03
N ALA A 150 24.42 0.90 -8.34
CA ALA A 150 25.62 1.40 -9.02
C ALA A 150 25.64 2.94 -9.12
N SER A 151 24.49 3.58 -9.34
CA SER A 151 24.38 5.04 -9.52
C SER A 151 23.97 5.82 -8.27
N MET A 152 23.69 5.13 -7.16
CA MET A 152 23.42 5.78 -5.87
C MET A 152 24.64 6.57 -5.37
N GLN A 153 24.37 7.80 -4.93
CA GLN A 153 25.35 8.78 -4.47
C GLN A 153 24.76 9.64 -3.34
N GLU A 154 25.59 10.03 -2.37
CA GLU A 154 25.20 11.02 -1.35
C GLU A 154 24.77 12.33 -2.00
N GLY A 155 23.65 12.91 -1.53
CA GLY A 155 23.10 14.15 -2.11
C GLY A 155 22.56 14.03 -3.54
N GLY A 156 22.48 12.81 -4.11
CA GLY A 156 22.06 12.57 -5.50
C GLY A 156 20.57 12.81 -5.79
N LYS A 157 19.74 13.06 -4.76
CA LYS A 157 18.30 13.35 -4.87
C LYS A 157 17.50 12.28 -5.63
N LYS A 158 17.95 11.03 -5.55
CA LYS A 158 17.30 9.86 -6.13
C LYS A 158 17.00 8.83 -5.05
N SER A 159 15.84 8.18 -5.15
CA SER A 159 15.48 7.07 -4.28
C SER A 159 16.16 5.78 -4.74
N PRO A 160 16.60 4.92 -3.82
CA PRO A 160 17.29 3.70 -4.19
C PRO A 160 16.30 2.64 -4.71
N ILE A 161 16.62 2.04 -5.85
CA ILE A 161 15.93 0.86 -6.37
C ILE A 161 16.36 -0.35 -5.56
N GLY A 162 15.40 -1.09 -5.02
CA GLY A 162 15.70 -2.34 -4.33
C GLY A 162 14.56 -2.87 -3.47
N LYS A 163 14.87 -3.98 -2.81
CA LYS A 163 14.06 -4.59 -1.75
C LYS A 163 14.76 -4.38 -0.42
N TYR A 164 14.09 -3.76 0.53
CA TYR A 164 14.65 -3.39 1.83
C TYR A 164 13.77 -3.87 2.97
N SER A 165 14.38 -4.26 4.07
CA SER A 165 13.66 -4.41 5.34
C SER A 165 13.26 -3.04 5.88
N ILE A 166 12.22 -3.04 6.71
CA ILE A 166 11.75 -1.82 7.39
C ILE A 166 12.37 -1.78 8.78
N GLY A 167 13.04 -0.67 9.09
CA GLY A 167 13.69 -0.42 10.37
C GLY A 167 12.77 0.23 11.39
N THR A 168 13.37 0.98 12.30
CA THR A 168 12.68 1.70 13.37
C THR A 168 11.69 2.72 12.82
N ALA A 169 10.44 2.65 13.28
CA ALA A 169 9.46 3.70 13.11
C ALA A 169 9.78 4.88 14.02
N PHE A 170 9.37 6.08 13.63
CA PHE A 170 9.68 7.28 14.38
C PHE A 170 8.61 8.35 14.24
N GLY A 171 8.70 9.37 15.09
CA GLY A 171 7.91 10.59 14.96
C GLY A 171 8.21 11.61 16.05
N ARG A 172 7.82 12.87 15.80
CA ARG A 172 7.93 13.98 16.76
C ARG A 172 6.98 13.82 17.96
N TYR A 173 5.96 12.99 17.80
CA TYR A 173 4.95 12.70 18.82
C TYR A 173 5.04 11.24 19.30
N GLY A 174 4.11 10.83 20.16
CA GLY A 174 4.01 9.43 20.63
C GLY A 174 3.68 8.45 19.50
N ASN A 175 3.93 7.16 19.76
CA ASN A 175 3.67 6.06 18.83
C ASN A 175 2.21 6.15 18.29
N PRO A 176 1.99 6.23 16.97
CA PRO A 176 0.65 6.36 16.39
C PRO A 176 -0.16 5.06 16.38
N GLY A 177 0.35 3.99 17.01
CA GLY A 177 -0.26 2.65 17.04
C GLY A 177 0.48 1.61 16.19
N THR A 178 1.72 1.86 15.79
CA THR A 178 2.55 0.85 15.10
C THR A 178 3.02 -0.22 16.08
N LYS A 179 3.15 -1.45 15.57
CA LYS A 179 3.79 -2.56 16.28
C LYS A 179 5.30 -2.64 16.01
N MET A 180 5.81 -1.86 15.06
CA MET A 180 7.25 -1.73 14.82
C MET A 180 7.93 -1.08 16.04
N PRO A 181 9.23 -1.33 16.26
CA PRO A 181 10.02 -0.52 17.18
C PRO A 181 9.81 0.96 16.88
N TYR A 182 9.50 1.76 17.90
CA TYR A 182 9.18 3.18 17.73
C TYR A 182 10.11 4.06 18.55
N ARG A 183 10.71 5.07 17.91
CA ARG A 183 11.54 6.09 18.57
C ARG A 183 10.87 7.46 18.47
N LYS A 184 10.60 8.08 19.62
CA LYS A 184 10.19 9.49 19.67
C LYS A 184 11.39 10.37 19.38
N ILE A 185 11.24 11.30 18.43
CA ILE A 185 12.24 12.28 18.05
C ILE A 185 12.29 13.40 19.09
N THR A 186 13.49 13.85 19.39
CA THR A 186 13.83 15.01 20.21
C THR A 186 14.56 16.06 19.37
N SER A 187 14.73 17.27 19.90
CA SER A 187 15.55 18.30 19.25
C SER A 187 17.04 17.94 19.19
N ASP A 188 17.50 16.93 19.93
CA ASP A 188 18.89 16.48 19.97
C ASP A 188 19.19 15.41 18.90
N ASP A 189 18.16 14.91 18.23
CA ASP A 189 18.27 13.80 17.28
C ASP A 189 18.67 14.26 15.87
N VAL A 190 19.67 13.58 15.31
CA VAL A 190 20.16 13.77 13.93
C VAL A 190 20.41 12.44 13.24
N TRP A 191 20.41 12.45 11.91
CA TRP A 191 20.97 11.38 11.10
C TRP A 191 22.26 11.84 10.43
N VAL A 192 23.39 11.21 10.74
CA VAL A 192 24.69 11.63 10.18
C VAL A 192 24.77 11.27 8.71
N ASP A 193 24.85 12.28 7.84
CA ASP A 193 24.96 12.14 6.38
C ASP A 193 26.38 12.42 5.86
N ASP A 194 27.32 12.82 6.74
CA ASP A 194 28.74 13.00 6.42
C ASP A 194 29.42 11.65 6.11
N PRO A 195 29.80 11.37 4.85
CA PRO A 195 30.41 10.11 4.44
C PRO A 195 31.82 9.90 4.98
N THR A 196 32.45 10.94 5.53
CA THR A 196 33.77 10.86 6.16
C THR A 196 33.71 10.58 7.66
N SER A 197 32.53 10.65 8.28
CA SER A 197 32.35 10.37 9.71
C SER A 197 32.32 8.87 9.99
N LYS A 198 32.88 8.46 11.14
CA LYS A 198 32.73 7.09 11.67
C LYS A 198 31.28 6.75 12.03
N LEU A 199 30.44 7.78 12.20
CA LEU A 199 29.02 7.68 12.50
C LEU A 199 28.14 7.77 11.24
N TYR A 200 28.73 7.76 10.04
CA TYR A 200 28.00 7.88 8.78
C TYR A 200 26.80 6.93 8.69
N ASN A 201 25.69 7.46 8.17
CA ASN A 201 24.42 6.78 7.98
C ASN A 201 23.87 6.14 9.26
N THR A 202 23.92 6.88 10.38
CA THR A 202 23.35 6.45 11.66
C THR A 202 22.59 7.57 12.36
N TRP A 203 21.58 7.19 13.15
CA TRP A 203 20.85 8.11 14.02
C TRP A 203 21.63 8.37 15.31
N GLN A 204 22.05 9.62 15.53
CA GLN A 204 22.82 10.07 16.68
C GLN A 204 22.11 11.13 17.52
N SER A 205 22.63 11.32 18.73
CA SER A 205 22.25 12.41 19.65
C SER A 205 23.40 13.41 19.66
N ARG A 206 23.14 14.67 19.28
CA ARG A 206 24.18 15.71 19.14
C ARG A 206 24.96 15.89 20.43
N SER A 207 24.25 16.01 21.55
CA SER A 207 24.85 16.22 22.87
C SER A 207 25.77 15.07 23.29
N LYS A 208 25.36 13.81 23.05
CA LYS A 208 26.13 12.63 23.46
C LYS A 208 27.36 12.38 22.59
N THR A 209 27.28 12.70 21.30
CA THR A 209 28.38 12.47 20.35
C THR A 209 29.24 13.69 20.11
N GLN A 210 28.92 14.83 20.75
CA GLN A 210 29.63 16.11 20.60
C GLN A 210 29.71 16.59 19.13
N GLY A 211 28.76 16.17 18.29
CA GLY A 211 28.68 16.63 16.90
C GLY A 211 29.87 16.26 16.01
N GLN A 212 30.47 15.07 16.17
CA GLN A 212 31.65 14.61 15.41
C GLN A 212 31.35 14.26 13.93
N TRP A 213 30.83 15.21 13.16
CA TRP A 213 30.56 15.12 11.72
C TRP A 213 30.57 16.52 11.09
N LYS A 214 30.80 16.59 9.79
CA LYS A 214 30.70 17.84 9.01
C LYS A 214 29.27 18.20 8.63
N SER A 215 28.42 17.19 8.52
CA SER A 215 27.00 17.33 8.18
C SER A 215 26.18 16.23 8.82
N ALA A 216 24.94 16.57 9.17
CA ALA A 216 23.91 15.63 9.58
C ALA A 216 22.53 16.24 9.30
N GLU A 217 21.57 15.38 9.01
CA GLU A 217 20.18 15.73 8.82
C GLU A 217 19.46 15.86 10.17
N ASP A 218 18.71 16.95 10.34
CA ASP A 218 17.86 17.19 11.49
C ASP A 218 16.65 16.23 11.50
N MET A 219 16.51 15.44 12.57
CA MET A 219 15.35 14.56 12.70
C MET A 219 14.09 15.34 13.15
N ASN A 220 14.23 16.47 13.85
CA ASN A 220 13.08 17.22 14.38
C ASN A 220 12.50 18.23 13.37
N ILE A 221 12.07 17.74 12.21
CA ILE A 221 11.44 18.56 11.15
C ILE A 221 10.00 18.13 10.87
N ALA A 222 9.20 19.02 10.28
CA ALA A 222 7.78 18.77 10.01
C ALA A 222 7.52 17.48 9.20
N ALA A 223 8.37 17.18 8.22
CA ALA A 223 8.29 15.97 7.40
C ALA A 223 8.39 14.67 8.23
N TYR A 224 9.09 14.71 9.37
CA TYR A 224 9.30 13.59 10.29
C TYR A 224 8.36 13.59 11.48
N THR A 225 7.22 14.26 11.34
CA THR A 225 6.11 14.14 12.29
C THR A 225 5.76 12.66 12.53
N TYR A 226 5.75 11.84 11.46
CA TYR A 226 5.77 10.38 11.51
C TYR A 226 6.53 9.80 10.31
N GLY A 227 7.18 8.65 10.49
CA GLY A 227 7.84 7.92 9.42
C GLY A 227 8.48 6.62 9.89
N PHE A 228 9.25 5.98 9.02
CA PHE A 228 10.10 4.84 9.36
C PHE A 228 11.36 4.80 8.51
N VAL A 229 12.38 4.14 9.07
CA VAL A 229 13.65 3.90 8.37
C VAL A 229 13.47 2.83 7.29
N ILE A 230 13.92 3.12 6.08
CA ILE A 230 14.13 2.11 5.05
C ILE A 230 15.58 1.66 5.19
N ASN A 231 15.82 0.36 5.44
CA ASN A 231 17.16 -0.16 5.71
C ASN A 231 18.02 -0.24 4.43
N TYR A 232 18.25 0.91 3.83
CA TYR A 232 19.18 1.12 2.74
C TYR A 232 20.58 1.44 3.29
N ASN A 233 21.62 0.94 2.63
CA ASN A 233 23.03 1.19 2.97
C ASN A 233 23.36 0.95 4.46
N THR A 234 22.82 -0.12 5.06
CA THR A 234 23.06 -0.44 6.48
C THR A 234 24.51 -0.83 6.79
N GLN A 235 25.28 -1.20 5.76
CA GLN A 235 26.73 -1.39 5.88
C GLN A 235 27.49 -0.06 5.99
N ARG A 236 26.80 1.07 5.80
CA ARG A 236 27.35 2.43 5.90
C ARG A 236 28.51 2.64 4.94
N THR A 237 28.39 2.11 3.73
CA THR A 237 29.39 2.30 2.68
C THR A 237 29.41 3.79 2.32
N PRO A 238 30.54 4.50 2.55
CA PRO A 238 30.62 5.93 2.30
C PRO A 238 30.16 6.33 0.89
N TYR A 239 29.55 7.51 0.78
CA TYR A 239 29.08 8.12 -0.46
C TYR A 239 27.97 7.36 -1.20
N LYS A 240 27.41 6.28 -0.64
CA LYS A 240 26.30 5.55 -1.28
C LYS A 240 24.91 6.09 -0.93
N GLY A 241 24.82 7.19 -0.18
CA GLY A 241 23.54 7.75 0.24
C GLY A 241 23.19 7.32 1.66
N SER A 242 22.57 8.23 2.39
CA SER A 242 22.17 8.07 3.78
C SER A 242 20.72 8.52 3.99
N ALA A 243 20.20 8.36 5.22
CA ALA A 243 18.93 8.93 5.65
C ALA A 243 17.71 8.61 4.75
N ILE A 244 17.62 7.38 4.24
CA ILE A 244 16.49 6.98 3.38
C ILE A 244 15.31 6.55 4.24
N PHE A 245 14.26 7.35 4.22
CA PHE A 245 13.06 7.13 5.03
C PHE A 245 11.78 7.02 4.19
N PHE A 246 10.71 6.54 4.84
CA PHE A 246 9.34 6.74 4.39
C PHE A 246 8.67 7.71 5.36
N HIS A 247 8.19 8.86 4.87
CA HIS A 247 7.70 9.93 5.76
C HIS A 247 6.61 10.80 5.14
N ILE A 248 6.21 11.85 5.85
CA ILE A 248 5.14 12.75 5.43
C ILE A 248 5.65 13.74 4.38
N GLY A 249 4.91 13.90 3.28
CA GLY A 249 5.22 14.85 2.23
C GLY A 249 4.14 14.93 1.15
N SER A 250 4.13 16.05 0.42
CA SER A 250 3.22 16.34 -0.70
C SER A 250 3.97 16.75 -1.97
N GLY A 251 5.28 16.50 -2.02
CA GLY A 251 6.16 16.83 -3.13
C GLY A 251 7.38 15.92 -3.14
N TYR A 252 8.26 16.14 -4.11
CA TYR A 252 9.48 15.35 -4.25
C TYR A 252 10.36 15.39 -2.98
N THR A 253 11.12 14.33 -2.77
CA THR A 253 12.08 14.21 -1.66
C THR A 253 13.51 14.38 -2.18
N LEU A 254 14.50 14.27 -1.28
CA LEU A 254 15.92 14.19 -1.64
C LEU A 254 16.44 12.73 -1.67
N GLY A 255 15.55 11.74 -1.63
CA GLY A 255 15.90 10.31 -1.66
C GLY A 255 14.88 9.41 -0.95
N CYS A 256 14.15 9.97 0.00
CA CYS A 256 13.06 9.29 0.72
C CYS A 256 11.86 8.93 -0.17
N THR A 257 10.95 8.11 0.36
CA THR A 257 9.57 8.04 -0.13
C THR A 257 8.67 8.88 0.77
N SER A 258 7.69 9.58 0.20
CA SER A 258 6.71 10.32 0.99
C SER A 258 5.28 10.17 0.49
N THR A 259 4.33 10.38 1.40
CA THR A 259 2.89 10.51 1.10
C THR A 259 2.22 11.33 2.20
N THR A 260 0.90 11.52 2.12
CA THR A 260 0.15 12.31 3.11
C THR A 260 0.27 11.74 4.53
N GLN A 261 0.10 12.60 5.53
CA GLN A 261 0.12 12.18 6.93
C GLN A 261 -0.86 11.06 7.24
N THR A 262 -2.09 11.15 6.72
CA THR A 262 -3.11 10.11 6.88
C THR A 262 -2.60 8.77 6.39
N ASN A 263 -1.99 8.73 5.21
CA ASN A 263 -1.45 7.50 4.64
C ASN A 263 -0.25 6.96 5.43
N VAL A 264 0.69 7.81 5.84
CA VAL A 264 1.84 7.40 6.67
C VAL A 264 1.37 6.78 7.98
N VAL A 265 0.42 7.42 8.67
CA VAL A 265 -0.14 6.90 9.93
C VAL A 265 -0.87 5.58 9.72
N ASN A 266 -1.66 5.45 8.66
CA ASN A 266 -2.35 4.20 8.33
C ASN A 266 -1.37 3.06 8.05
N ILE A 267 -0.29 3.33 7.30
CA ILE A 267 0.77 2.35 7.03
C ILE A 267 1.48 1.97 8.33
N LEU A 268 1.84 2.93 9.18
CA LEU A 268 2.48 2.66 10.46
C LEU A 268 1.64 1.77 11.37
N LYS A 269 0.34 2.06 11.53
CA LYS A 269 -0.59 1.23 12.31
C LYS A 269 -0.72 -0.20 11.77
N TRP A 270 -0.64 -0.34 10.45
CA TRP A 270 -0.71 -1.63 9.78
C TRP A 270 0.58 -2.47 9.97
N LEU A 271 1.75 -1.84 9.96
CA LEU A 271 3.04 -2.54 10.05
C LEU A 271 3.21 -3.35 11.35
N ASN A 272 3.71 -4.57 11.19
CA ASN A 272 3.94 -5.53 12.27
C ASN A 272 5.25 -6.30 12.08
N PRO A 273 6.22 -6.22 13.00
CA PRO A 273 7.52 -6.88 12.84
C PRO A 273 7.39 -8.42 12.75
N ASN A 274 6.38 -9.02 13.40
CA ASN A 274 6.13 -10.46 13.34
C ASN A 274 5.62 -10.93 11.96
N LYS A 275 5.29 -10.00 11.07
CA LYS A 275 4.92 -10.27 9.67
C LYS A 275 6.08 -10.07 8.70
N ASN A 276 7.30 -9.80 9.20
CA ASN A 276 8.51 -9.57 8.41
C ASN A 276 8.26 -8.59 7.25
N PRO A 277 7.91 -7.33 7.53
CA PRO A 277 7.51 -6.39 6.51
C PRO A 277 8.69 -5.99 5.62
N VAL A 278 8.42 -5.87 4.32
CA VAL A 278 9.41 -5.49 3.31
C VAL A 278 8.89 -4.33 2.46
N ILE A 279 9.78 -3.48 2.00
CA ILE A 279 9.49 -2.44 1.00
C ILE A 279 10.28 -2.71 -0.28
N ILE A 280 9.60 -2.70 -1.42
CA ILE A 280 10.21 -2.73 -2.74
C ILE A 280 9.96 -1.37 -3.39
N GLN A 281 11.02 -0.74 -3.89
CA GLN A 281 10.94 0.51 -4.62
C GLN A 281 11.59 0.34 -5.99
N THR A 282 10.85 0.58 -7.08
CA THR A 282 11.36 0.31 -8.43
C THR A 282 10.51 0.97 -9.53
N PRO A 283 11.08 1.29 -10.72
CA PRO A 283 10.28 1.54 -11.91
C PRO A 283 9.36 0.36 -12.24
N ILE A 284 8.17 0.63 -12.79
CA ILE A 284 7.20 -0.42 -13.16
C ILE A 284 7.80 -1.46 -14.11
N GLN A 285 8.67 -1.03 -15.03
CA GLN A 285 9.32 -1.88 -16.04
C GLN A 285 10.28 -2.91 -15.43
N GLU A 286 10.66 -2.73 -14.17
CA GLU A 286 11.67 -3.52 -13.47
C GLU A 286 11.04 -4.48 -12.43
N LEU A 287 9.71 -4.52 -12.33
CA LEU A 287 9.00 -5.37 -11.36
C LEU A 287 9.30 -6.86 -11.53
N ASN A 288 9.63 -7.31 -12.74
CA ASN A 288 10.01 -8.69 -13.03
C ASN A 288 11.32 -9.14 -12.38
N LYS A 289 12.13 -8.20 -11.84
CA LYS A 289 13.37 -8.51 -11.12
C LYS A 289 13.13 -8.88 -9.65
N TYR A 290 11.90 -8.73 -9.17
CA TYR A 290 11.51 -8.92 -7.79
C TYR A 290 10.52 -10.05 -7.61
#